data_AF-A0AAD4GF78-F1
#
_entry.id   AF-A0AAD4GF78-F1
#
_cell.length_a   1.000
_cell.length_b   1.000
_cell.length_c   1.000
_cell.angle_alpha   90.00
_cell.angle_beta   90.00
_cell.angle_gamma   90.00
#
_symmetry.space_group_name_H-M   'P 1'
#
loop_
_entity.id
_entity.type
_entity.pdbx_description
1 polymer ?
#
loop_
_entity_poly.entity_id
_entity_poly.type
_entity_poly.pdbx_seq_one_letter_code
_entity_poly.pdbx_strand_id
1 'polypeptide(L)' 'PGKKGTKLATQVPTTEFVAESFGNAHTLVNPNASRFGKYTEVQFTDKGCLYGIKSFDYYLERNQV' A
#
# COMPACT_ATOMS: atom_id res chain seq x y z
N PRO A 1 -12.94 14.23 17.71
CA PRO A 1 -12.21 13.38 16.74
C PRO A 1 -11.04 12.67 17.43
N GLY A 2 -11.27 11.46 17.95
CA GLY A 2 -10.31 10.76 18.80
C GLY A 2 -9.06 10.29 18.05
N LYS A 3 -7.96 10.12 18.79
CA LYS A 3 -6.58 9.77 18.39
C LYS A 3 -6.40 8.58 17.39
N LYS A 4 -7.47 7.91 16.95
CA LYS A 4 -7.44 6.77 16.03
C LYS A 4 -7.34 7.18 14.55
N GLY A 5 -8.02 8.24 14.12
CA GLY A 5 -8.00 8.68 12.70
C GLY A 5 -6.63 9.17 12.23
N THR A 6 -5.89 9.86 13.11
CA THR A 6 -4.54 10.36 12.81
C THR A 6 -3.53 9.22 12.63
N LYS A 7 -3.70 8.10 13.36
CA LYS A 7 -2.80 6.94 13.25
C LYS A 7 -2.96 6.22 11.90
N LEU A 8 -4.19 6.12 11.39
CA LEU A 8 -4.45 5.47 10.11
C LEU A 8 -3.73 6.20 8.97
N ALA A 9 -3.78 7.52 8.94
CA ALA A 9 -3.12 8.32 7.90
C ALA A 9 -1.60 8.07 7.85
N THR A 10 -0.95 7.87 9.00
CA THR A 10 0.48 7.53 9.08
C THR A 10 0.79 6.06 8.74
N GLN A 11 -0.19 5.17 8.91
CA GLN A 11 -0.02 3.74 8.63
C GLN A 11 -0.05 3.45 7.13
N VAL A 12 -0.83 4.21 6.34
CA VAL A 12 -0.92 4.03 4.88
C VAL A 12 0.45 4.06 4.18
N PRO A 13 1.26 5.14 4.30
CA PRO A 13 2.56 5.19 3.64
C PRO A 13 3.54 4.17 4.23
N THR A 14 3.38 3.82 5.51
CA THR A 14 4.22 2.80 6.15
C THR A 14 3.95 1.41 5.57
N THR A 15 2.69 1.04 5.37
CA THR A 15 2.31 -0.23 4.73
C THR A 15 2.78 -0.28 3.29
N GLU A 16 2.72 0.84 2.56
CA GLU A 16 3.27 0.93 1.20
C GLU A 16 4.75 0.60 1.16
N PHE A 17 5.54 1.25 2.00
CA PHE A 17 6.98 1.04 2.08
C PHE A 17 7.34 -0.43 2.34
N VAL A 18 6.58 -1.09 3.21
CA VAL A 18 6.77 -2.51 3.50
C VAL A 18 6.42 -3.37 2.27
N ALA A 19 5.30 -3.10 1.60
CA ALA A 19 4.90 -3.85 0.40
C ALA A 19 5.92 -3.71 -0.74
N GLU A 20 6.42 -2.49 -0.97
CA GLU A 20 7.48 -2.24 -1.96
C GLU A 20 8.76 -3.01 -1.62
N SER A 21 9.15 -3.06 -0.35
CA SER A 21 10.35 -3.78 0.08
C SER A 21 10.32 -5.28 -0.24
N PHE A 22 9.14 -5.88 -0.36
CA PHE A 22 8.96 -7.29 -0.70
C PHE A 22 8.60 -7.56 -2.16
N GLY A 23 7.88 -6.63 -2.80
CA GLY A 23 7.28 -6.85 -4.12
C GLY A 23 7.92 -6.04 -5.25
N ASN A 24 8.80 -5.09 -4.95
CA ASN A 24 9.51 -4.34 -5.97
C ASN A 24 10.89 -4.94 -6.24
N ALA A 25 11.34 -4.82 -7.49
CA ALA A 25 12.64 -5.27 -7.93
C ALA A 25 13.30 -4.23 -8.83
N HIS A 26 14.64 -4.21 -8.82
CA HIS A 26 15.41 -3.37 -9.73
C HIS A 26 15.36 -3.95 -11.15
N THR A 27 14.92 -3.16 -12.12
CA THR A 27 14.97 -3.48 -13.55
C THR A 27 15.86 -2.49 -14.29
N LEU A 28 16.21 -2.79 -15.54
CA LEU A 28 17.01 -1.89 -16.39
C LEU A 28 16.33 -0.53 -16.64
N VAL A 29 14.99 -0.47 -16.57
CA VAL A 29 14.19 0.72 -16.92
C VAL A 29 13.66 1.45 -15.68
N ASN A 30 13.36 0.71 -14.61
CA ASN A 30 12.90 1.26 -13.35
C ASN A 30 13.58 0.53 -12.17
N PRO A 31 14.39 1.21 -11.35
CA PRO A 31 15.08 0.62 -10.22
C PRO A 31 14.18 0.21 -9.04
N ASN A 32 12.91 0.66 -9.02
CA ASN A 32 11.90 0.29 -8.03
C ASN A 32 10.62 -0.19 -8.74
N ALA A 33 10.76 -1.16 -9.65
CA ALA A 33 9.63 -1.66 -10.43
C ALA A 33 8.80 -2.65 -9.61
N SER A 34 7.52 -2.34 -9.40
CA SER A 34 6.60 -3.29 -8.76
C SER A 34 6.39 -4.53 -9.62
N ARG A 35 6.50 -5.70 -9.00
CA ARG A 35 6.26 -7.02 -9.61
C ARG A 35 4.97 -7.67 -9.11
N PHE A 36 4.06 -6.84 -8.61
CA PHE A 36 2.71 -7.19 -8.23
C PHE A 36 1.77 -6.05 -8.63
N GLY A 37 0.53 -6.40 -8.97
CA GLY A 37 -0.57 -5.44 -9.06
C GLY A 37 -1.13 -5.20 -7.67
N LYS A 38 -1.53 -3.97 -7.37
CA LYS A 38 -2.08 -3.61 -6.05
C LYS A 38 -3.30 -2.73 -6.22
N TYR A 39 -4.37 -3.08 -5.51
CA TYR A 39 -5.57 -2.27 -5.36
C TYR A 39 -5.73 -1.88 -3.90
N THR A 40 -5.84 -0.58 -3.62
CA THR A 40 -6.06 -0.06 -2.28
C THR A 40 -7.35 0.74 -2.24
N GLU A 41 -8.30 0.26 -1.44
CA GLU A 41 -9.54 0.94 -1.11
C GLU A 41 -9.32 1.80 0.13
N VAL A 42 -9.70 3.08 0.03
CA VAL A 42 -9.60 4.06 1.12
C VAL A 42 -10.99 4.49 1.53
N GLN A 43 -11.35 4.30 2.80
CA GLN A 43 -12.70 4.52 3.31
C GLN A 43 -12.75 5.78 4.18
N PHE A 44 -13.69 6.66 3.85
CA PHE A 44 -13.91 7.93 4.54
C PHE A 44 -15.27 7.94 5.23
N THR A 45 -15.36 8.67 6.33
CA THR A 45 -16.64 9.02 6.94
C THR A 45 -17.32 10.14 6.14
N ASP A 46 -18.62 10.38 6.39
CA ASP A 46 -19.38 11.49 5.80
C ASP A 46 -18.76 12.88 6.08
N LYS A 47 -17.90 12.97 7.10
CA LYS A 47 -17.15 14.20 7.45
C LYS A 47 -15.77 14.27 6.78
N GLY A 48 -15.50 13.40 5.81
CA GLY A 48 -14.23 13.32 5.08
C GLY A 48 -13.05 12.80 5.90
N CYS A 49 -13.29 12.17 7.06
CA CYS A 49 -12.20 11.63 7.88
C CYS A 49 -11.88 10.21 7.45
N LEU A 50 -10.59 9.89 7.29
CA LEU A 50 -10.13 8.53 7.04
C LEU A 50 -10.54 7.59 8.19
N TYR A 51 -11.26 6.52 7.86
CA TYR A 51 -11.78 5.54 8.83
C TYR A 51 -11.23 4.13 8.60
N GLY A 52 -10.90 3.76 7.36
CA GLY A 52 -10.41 2.42 7.04
C GLY A 52 -9.63 2.36 5.74
N ILE A 53 -8.84 1.30 5.59
CA ILE A 53 -8.12 0.95 4.36
C ILE A 53 -8.18 -0.55 4.16
N LYS A 54 -8.28 -0.97 2.90
CA LYS A 54 -8.21 -2.37 2.50
C LYS A 54 -7.35 -2.49 1.25
N SER A 55 -6.31 -3.31 1.31
CA SER A 55 -5.42 -3.55 0.18
C SER A 55 -5.56 -4.99 -0.31
N PHE A 56 -5.44 -5.17 -1.62
CA PHE A 56 -5.41 -6.45 -2.29
C PHE A 56 -4.24 -6.47 -3.28
N ASP A 57 -3.42 -7.51 -3.16
CA ASP A 57 -2.29 -7.75 -4.05
C ASP A 57 -2.66 -8.84 -5.06
N TYR A 58 -2.24 -8.63 -6.31
CA TYR A 58 -2.56 -9.49 -7.44
C TYR A 58 -1.31 -9.82 -8.24
N TYR A 59 -1.28 -11.02 -8.80
CA TYR A 59 -0.27 -11.44 -9.78
C TYR A 59 1.18 -11.17 -9.34
N LEU A 60 1.51 -11.45 -8.08
CA LEU A 60 2.90 -11.40 -7.62
C LEU A 60 3.74 -12.35 -8.47
N GLU A 61 4.78 -11.82 -9.11
CA GLU A 61 5.71 -12.62 -9.89
C GLU A 61 6.56 -13.50 -8.98
N ARG A 62 6.09 -14.73 -8.75
CA ARG A 62 6.79 -15.74 -7.93
C ARG A 62 8.14 -16.19 -8.46
N ASN A 63 8.50 -15.85 -9.71
CA ASN A 63 9.70 -16.38 -10.36
C ASN A 63 10.99 -15.60 -10.00
N GLN A 64 10.96 -14.78 -8.96
CA GLN A 64 12.09 -13.97 -8.49
C GLN A 64 12.65 -14.42 -7.13
N VAL A 65 12.45 -15.70 -6.77
CA VAL A 65 13.09 -16.34 -5.59
C VAL A 65 14.16 -17.33 -6.03
#